data_AF-A0A6H2DS23-F1
#
_entry.id   AF-A0A6H2DS23-F1
#
_cell.length_a   1.000
_cell.length_b   1.000
_cell.length_c   1.000
_cell.angle_alpha   90.00
_cell.angle_beta   90.00
_cell.angle_gamma   90.00
#
_symmetry.space_group_name_H-M   'P 1'
#
loop_
_entity.id
_entity.type
_entity.pdbx_description
1 polymer ?
#
loop_
_entity_poly.entity_id
_entity_poly.type
_entity_poly.pdbx_seq_one_letter_code
_entity_poly.pdbx_strand_id
1 'polypeptide(L)'
;MKKWSNKSIAFIAIFVSITVIMLIISVRVFPPSILPTFKYSVVGLPVKLTGFIFGPIVGFLTGVLSDLITFIFVPSLYSVFYTIYLGVTGFIPGIFFWICVKQGKKYFSNANVIKRYEGKIQLLKTKIISETREQVRADIEKKILHFEAKIKKIEGYEYDKHWLNFSWIFNSIIVAIVIISISTAIFLVPDEIVEKNKFIKKKLYGILLILFGSSSMIVFLFVTRFFKFFIKNDRYLRIAPIVAFSALHEPIGNIIVATGDVQAGVLDRFDIALIGHFLTSPIKIWINLSVIYLASSVIIPMVNNKTFYSY
;
A
#
# COMPACT_ATOMS: atom_id res chain seq x y z
N MET A 1 -16.08 -6.31 -17.80
CA MET A 1 -16.13 -5.52 -16.54
C MET A 1 -16.92 -6.33 -15.51
N LYS A 2 -16.40 -6.51 -14.28
CA LYS A 2 -17.14 -7.20 -13.22
C LYS A 2 -18.35 -6.32 -12.85
N LYS A 3 -19.58 -6.82 -13.00
CA LYS A 3 -20.79 -6.07 -12.62
C LYS A 3 -20.71 -5.71 -11.14
N TRP A 4 -20.92 -4.43 -10.83
CA TRP A 4 -20.91 -3.94 -9.45
C TRP A 4 -22.16 -4.45 -8.76
N SER A 5 -22.03 -4.95 -7.53
CA SER A 5 -23.18 -5.40 -6.76
C SER A 5 -23.81 -4.22 -6.01
N ASN A 6 -25.13 -4.24 -5.82
CA ASN A 6 -25.84 -3.25 -5.01
C ASN A 6 -25.22 -3.13 -3.61
N LYS A 7 -24.77 -4.26 -3.04
CA LYS A 7 -24.05 -4.32 -1.76
C LYS A 7 -22.76 -3.51 -1.80
N SER A 8 -21.94 -3.66 -2.85
CA SER A 8 -20.69 -2.90 -3.00
C SER A 8 -20.95 -1.40 -3.08
N ILE A 9 -21.97 -0.98 -3.83
CA ILE A 9 -22.36 0.44 -3.95
C ILE A 9 -22.81 0.99 -2.59
N ALA A 10 -23.64 0.25 -1.84
CA ALA A 10 -24.08 0.64 -0.50
C ALA A 10 -22.91 0.81 0.47
N PHE A 11 -21.93 -0.11 0.47
CA PHE A 11 -20.74 0.04 1.31
C PHE A 11 -19.90 1.25 0.93
N ILE A 12 -19.73 1.54 -0.37
CA ILE A 12 -19.00 2.72 -0.84
C ILE A 12 -19.71 4.00 -0.34
N ALA A 13 -21.04 4.07 -0.45
CA ALA A 13 -21.81 5.21 0.06
C ALA A 13 -21.63 5.36 1.58
N ILE A 14 -21.67 4.27 2.35
CA ILE A 14 -21.38 4.28 3.80
C ILE A 14 -19.99 4.85 4.07
N PHE A 15 -18.96 4.45 3.32
CA PHE A 15 -17.60 4.96 3.51
C PHE A 15 -17.44 6.43 3.14
N VAL A 16 -18.11 6.91 2.09
CA VAL A 16 -18.17 8.35 1.79
C VAL A 16 -18.77 9.09 2.98
N SER A 17 -19.93 8.65 3.47
CA SER A 17 -20.60 9.27 4.62
C SER A 17 -19.75 9.26 5.88
N ILE A 18 -19.09 8.13 6.21
CA ILE A 18 -18.18 8.04 7.35
C ILE A 18 -17.01 9.01 7.19
N THR A 19 -16.42 9.10 5.99
CA THR A 19 -15.31 10.02 5.72
C THR A 19 -15.74 11.47 5.91
N VAL A 20 -16.90 11.87 5.37
CA VAL A 20 -17.47 13.21 5.53
C VAL A 20 -17.73 13.53 7.00
N ILE A 21 -18.34 12.61 7.76
CA ILE A 21 -18.60 12.80 9.19
C ILE A 21 -17.28 12.96 9.96
N MET A 22 -16.29 12.10 9.69
CA MET A 22 -14.97 12.21 10.33
C MET A 22 -14.27 13.52 9.97
N LEU A 23 -14.40 13.99 8.73
CA LEU A 23 -13.90 15.30 8.29
C LEU A 23 -14.54 16.45 9.09
N ILE A 24 -15.87 16.47 9.19
CA ILE A 24 -16.61 17.51 9.92
C ILE A 24 -16.25 17.50 11.40
N ILE A 25 -16.22 16.32 12.04
CA ILE A 25 -15.84 16.17 13.45
C ILE A 25 -14.40 16.62 13.65
N SER A 26 -13.47 16.23 12.78
CA SER A 26 -12.07 16.61 12.89
C SER A 26 -11.86 18.12 12.80
N VAL A 27 -12.67 18.84 12.01
CA VAL A 27 -12.60 20.30 11.90
C VAL A 27 -13.24 20.99 13.11
N ARG A 28 -14.29 20.41 13.72
CA ARG A 28 -15.05 21.05 14.80
C ARG A 28 -14.58 20.72 16.22
N VAL A 29 -14.13 19.48 16.46
CA VAL A 29 -13.83 18.96 17.82
C VAL A 29 -12.37 19.14 18.22
N PHE A 30 -11.46 19.35 17.27
CA PHE A 30 -10.05 19.62 17.55
C PHE A 30 -9.69 21.11 17.29
N PRO A 31 -10.01 22.05 18.20
CA PRO A 31 -9.46 23.39 18.19
C PRO A 31 -8.09 23.33 18.90
N PRO A 32 -7.02 22.91 18.17
CA PRO A 32 -6.24 23.82 17.35
C PRO A 32 -5.87 23.22 15.97
N SER A 33 -6.45 23.80 14.93
CA SER A 33 -6.17 23.59 13.51
C SER A 33 -4.83 24.16 13.00
N ILE A 34 -3.79 24.19 13.85
CA ILE A 34 -2.48 24.77 13.53
C ILE A 34 -1.61 23.80 12.71
N LEU A 35 -1.96 22.51 12.65
CA LEU A 35 -1.25 21.51 11.84
C LEU A 35 -2.24 20.77 10.90
N PRO A 36 -2.42 21.25 9.66
CA PRO A 36 -3.15 20.54 8.59
C PRO A 36 -2.75 19.05 8.49
N THR A 37 -1.49 18.75 8.82
CA THR A 37 -0.86 17.43 8.94
C THR A 37 -1.67 16.39 9.70
N PHE A 38 -2.32 16.75 10.82
CA PHE A 38 -3.03 15.80 11.67
C PHE A 38 -4.47 15.55 11.21
N LYS A 39 -5.15 16.60 10.73
CA LYS A 39 -6.51 16.54 10.16
C LYS A 39 -6.58 15.48 9.07
N TYR A 40 -5.65 15.53 8.13
CA TYR A 40 -5.65 14.66 6.95
C TYR A 40 -5.21 13.21 7.24
N SER A 41 -4.43 12.98 8.30
CA SER A 41 -3.92 11.64 8.64
C SER A 41 -4.98 10.70 9.20
N VAL A 42 -5.90 11.19 10.04
CA VAL A 42 -6.95 10.35 10.67
C VAL A 42 -8.14 10.19 9.71
N VAL A 43 -8.49 11.27 9.02
CA VAL A 43 -9.55 11.29 8.02
C VAL A 43 -9.26 10.40 6.82
N GLY A 44 -7.99 10.26 6.43
CA GLY A 44 -7.61 9.44 5.28
C GLY A 44 -7.90 7.94 5.45
N LEU A 45 -8.17 7.45 6.67
CA LEU A 45 -8.28 6.02 6.96
C LEU A 45 -9.45 5.31 6.25
N PRO A 46 -10.70 5.82 6.29
CA PRO A 46 -11.80 5.19 5.54
C PRO A 46 -11.59 5.27 4.01
N VAL A 47 -10.93 6.32 3.52
CA VAL A 47 -10.58 6.47 2.10
C VAL A 47 -9.49 5.47 1.69
N LYS A 48 -8.46 5.26 2.52
CA LYS A 48 -7.46 4.21 2.31
C LYS A 48 -8.11 2.84 2.26
N LEU A 49 -9.07 2.59 3.16
CA LEU A 49 -9.77 1.32 3.25
C LEU A 49 -10.68 1.06 2.05
N THR A 50 -11.42 2.05 1.57
CA THR A 50 -12.22 1.92 0.34
C THR A 50 -11.36 1.61 -0.87
N GLY A 51 -10.25 2.33 -1.02
CA GLY A 51 -9.25 2.03 -2.04
C GLY A 51 -8.74 0.59 -1.96
N PHE A 52 -8.33 0.18 -0.77
CA PHE A 52 -7.80 -1.16 -0.53
C PHE A 52 -8.82 -2.28 -0.80
N ILE A 53 -10.12 -2.07 -0.54
CA ILE A 53 -11.15 -3.10 -0.71
C ILE A 53 -11.75 -3.09 -2.13
N PHE A 54 -12.10 -1.92 -2.64
CA PHE A 54 -12.87 -1.76 -3.88
C PHE A 54 -11.99 -1.39 -5.09
N GLY A 55 -10.72 -1.07 -4.87
CA GLY A 55 -9.75 -0.76 -5.91
C GLY A 55 -9.48 0.73 -6.10
N PRO A 56 -8.51 1.06 -6.97
CA PRO A 56 -7.89 2.39 -7.01
C PRO A 56 -8.85 3.49 -7.45
N ILE A 57 -9.66 3.24 -8.49
CA ILE A 57 -10.61 4.23 -9.02
C ILE A 57 -11.68 4.56 -7.98
N VAL A 58 -12.18 3.55 -7.26
CA VAL A 58 -13.22 3.75 -6.24
C VAL A 58 -12.66 4.52 -5.05
N GLY A 59 -11.45 4.17 -4.60
CA GLY A 59 -10.77 4.92 -3.53
C GLY A 59 -10.54 6.38 -3.92
N PHE A 60 -10.10 6.63 -5.16
CA PHE A 60 -9.90 7.99 -5.65
C PHE A 60 -11.19 8.81 -5.63
N LEU A 61 -12.27 8.28 -6.21
CA LEU A 61 -13.57 8.96 -6.23
C LEU A 61 -14.12 9.16 -4.82
N THR A 62 -13.96 8.18 -3.94
CA THR A 62 -14.39 8.29 -2.52
C THR A 62 -13.71 9.48 -1.85
N GLY A 63 -12.39 9.62 -2.03
CA GLY A 63 -11.62 10.73 -1.48
C GLY A 63 -12.07 12.09 -2.03
N VAL A 64 -12.17 12.21 -3.35
CA VAL A 64 -12.61 13.45 -4.04
C VAL A 64 -14.01 13.85 -3.59
N LEU A 65 -14.97 12.93 -3.61
CA LEU A 65 -16.35 13.22 -3.21
C LEU A 65 -16.44 13.61 -1.74
N SER A 66 -15.71 12.92 -0.86
CA SER A 66 -15.74 13.22 0.57
C SER A 66 -15.24 14.63 0.88
N ASP A 67 -14.20 15.08 0.18
CA ASP A 67 -13.68 16.44 0.33
C ASP A 67 -14.67 17.50 -0.17
N LEU A 68 -15.20 17.31 -1.39
CA LEU A 68 -16.17 18.24 -1.99
C LEU A 68 -17.45 18.35 -1.17
N ILE A 69 -18.00 17.23 -0.70
CA ILE A 69 -19.19 17.22 0.15
C ILE A 69 -18.89 17.91 1.49
N THR A 70 -17.73 17.64 2.10
CA THR A 70 -17.34 18.31 3.35
C THR A 70 -17.24 19.81 3.16
N PHE A 71 -16.65 20.26 2.05
CA PHE A 71 -16.51 21.68 1.75
C PHE A 71 -17.86 22.40 1.63
N ILE A 72 -18.89 21.71 1.11
CA ILE A 72 -20.27 22.24 1.07
C ILE A 72 -20.83 22.46 2.48
N PHE A 73 -20.59 21.53 3.41
CA PHE A 73 -21.13 21.61 4.77
C PHE A 73 -20.32 22.50 5.72
N VAL A 74 -19.00 22.55 5.53
CA VAL A 74 -18.06 23.32 6.35
C VAL A 74 -17.08 24.01 5.41
N PRO A 75 -17.48 25.15 4.82
CA PRO A 75 -16.56 25.95 4.00
C PRO A 75 -15.36 26.37 4.84
N SER A 76 -14.16 25.96 4.43
CA SER A 76 -12.89 26.33 5.07
C SER A 76 -11.89 26.85 4.04
N LEU A 77 -10.64 27.08 4.43
CA LEU A 77 -9.57 27.32 3.45
C LEU A 77 -9.48 26.13 2.49
N TYR A 78 -9.69 26.38 1.20
CA TYR A 78 -9.73 25.34 0.17
C TYR A 78 -8.49 25.44 -0.73
N SER A 79 -7.97 24.27 -1.07
CA SER A 79 -6.96 24.11 -2.09
C SER A 79 -7.30 22.84 -2.88
N VAL A 80 -7.16 22.91 -4.20
CA VAL A 80 -7.33 21.74 -5.09
C VAL A 80 -6.38 20.61 -4.70
N PHE A 81 -5.22 20.93 -4.11
CA PHE A 81 -4.27 19.94 -3.63
C PHE A 81 -4.83 19.10 -2.48
N TYR A 82 -5.72 19.63 -1.64
CA TYR A 82 -6.36 18.84 -0.58
C TYR A 82 -7.32 17.79 -1.14
N THR A 83 -8.09 18.14 -2.17
CA THR A 83 -8.96 17.20 -2.89
C THR A 83 -8.14 16.12 -3.59
N ILE A 84 -7.05 16.52 -4.27
CA ILE A 84 -6.13 15.58 -4.91
C ILE A 84 -5.48 14.67 -3.86
N TYR A 85 -5.06 15.21 -2.72
CA TYR A 85 -4.48 14.42 -1.63
C TYR A 85 -5.45 13.34 -1.16
N LEU A 86 -6.71 13.69 -0.89
CA LEU A 86 -7.71 12.72 -0.46
C LEU A 86 -8.01 11.69 -1.56
N GLY A 87 -8.04 12.09 -2.83
CA GLY A 87 -8.15 11.14 -3.94
C GLY A 87 -6.97 10.15 -3.99
N VAL A 88 -5.74 10.66 -3.95
CA VAL A 88 -4.50 9.86 -3.95
C VAL A 88 -4.45 8.91 -2.74
N THR A 89 -5.00 9.35 -1.61
CA THR A 89 -5.13 8.58 -0.36
C THR A 89 -5.93 7.30 -0.55
N GLY A 90 -6.94 7.27 -1.41
CA GLY A 90 -7.65 6.03 -1.77
C GLY A 90 -7.05 5.31 -2.98
N PHE A 91 -6.46 6.05 -3.91
CA PHE A 91 -5.89 5.50 -5.12
C PHE A 91 -4.71 4.56 -4.87
N ILE A 92 -3.71 5.02 -4.09
CA ILE A 92 -2.47 4.26 -3.84
C ILE A 92 -2.76 2.90 -3.17
N PRO A 93 -3.53 2.82 -2.06
CA PRO A 93 -3.88 1.53 -1.45
C PRO A 93 -4.59 0.58 -2.42
N GLY A 94 -5.44 1.11 -3.31
CA GLY A 94 -6.12 0.31 -4.32
C GLY A 94 -5.20 -0.29 -5.38
N ILE A 95 -4.15 0.44 -5.79
CA ILE A 95 -3.10 -0.11 -6.66
C ILE A 95 -2.42 -1.30 -5.97
N PHE A 96 -2.03 -1.15 -4.70
CA PHE A 96 -1.34 -2.22 -3.97
C PHE A 96 -2.20 -3.45 -3.76
N PHE A 97 -3.49 -3.27 -3.46
CA PHE A 97 -4.41 -4.41 -3.42
C PHE A 97 -4.49 -5.11 -4.78
N TRP A 98 -4.62 -4.34 -5.86
CA TRP A 98 -4.70 -4.89 -7.20
C TRP A 98 -3.44 -5.66 -7.61
N ILE A 99 -2.24 -5.10 -7.35
CA ILE A 99 -0.96 -5.74 -7.70
C ILE A 99 -0.64 -6.90 -6.75
N CYS A 100 -0.59 -6.67 -5.45
CA CYS A 100 -0.08 -7.66 -4.49
C CYS A 100 -1.06 -8.80 -4.23
N VAL A 101 -2.36 -8.50 -4.19
CA VAL A 101 -3.40 -9.50 -3.86
C VAL A 101 -3.94 -10.13 -5.14
N LYS A 102 -4.51 -9.32 -6.05
CA LYS A 102 -5.19 -9.88 -7.23
C LYS A 102 -4.21 -10.42 -8.27
N GLN A 103 -3.25 -9.62 -8.72
CA GLN A 103 -2.25 -10.09 -9.70
C GLN A 103 -1.24 -11.04 -9.05
N GLY A 104 -0.77 -10.73 -7.84
CA GLY A 104 0.14 -11.58 -7.09
C GLY A 104 -0.38 -13.00 -6.95
N LYS A 105 -1.63 -13.17 -6.51
CA LYS A 105 -2.25 -14.50 -6.43
C LYS A 105 -2.40 -15.15 -7.80
N LYS A 106 -2.89 -14.43 -8.81
CA LYS A 106 -3.06 -14.96 -10.18
C LYS A 106 -1.76 -15.52 -10.77
N TYR A 107 -0.63 -14.84 -10.55
CA TYR A 107 0.64 -15.24 -11.15
C TYR A 107 1.50 -16.12 -10.25
N PHE A 108 1.32 -16.07 -8.93
CA PHE A 108 2.23 -16.72 -7.98
C PHE A 108 1.55 -17.69 -7.00
N SER A 109 0.23 -17.91 -7.08
CA SER A 109 -0.38 -19.05 -6.37
C SER A 109 0.21 -20.37 -6.87
N ASN A 110 0.36 -21.37 -6.00
CA ASN A 110 0.93 -22.67 -6.35
C ASN A 110 0.18 -23.31 -7.52
N ALA A 111 -1.16 -23.27 -7.53
CA ALA A 111 -1.99 -23.82 -8.62
C ALA A 111 -1.66 -23.21 -9.99
N ASN A 112 -1.57 -21.88 -10.09
CA ASN A 112 -1.22 -21.21 -11.34
C ASN A 112 0.25 -21.41 -11.75
N VAL A 113 1.15 -21.58 -10.78
CA VAL A 113 2.56 -21.92 -11.05
C VAL A 113 2.66 -23.32 -11.63
N ILE A 114 1.96 -24.30 -11.03
CA ILE A 114 1.87 -25.69 -11.52
C ILE A 114 1.32 -25.70 -12.94
N LYS A 115 0.18 -25.04 -13.18
CA LYS A 115 -0.44 -24.95 -14.51
C LYS A 115 0.51 -24.40 -15.59
N ARG A 116 1.40 -23.47 -15.25
CA ARG A 116 2.42 -22.97 -16.18
C ARG A 116 3.52 -24.00 -16.46
N TYR A 117 3.92 -24.80 -15.47
CA TYR A 117 4.88 -25.87 -15.69
C TYR A 117 4.26 -27.02 -16.50
N GLU A 118 3.00 -27.38 -16.23
CA GLU A 118 2.24 -28.36 -17.03
C GLU A 118 2.16 -27.93 -18.50
N GLY A 119 1.81 -26.67 -18.77
CA GLY A 119 1.78 -26.14 -20.14
C GLY A 119 3.16 -26.21 -20.83
N LYS A 120 4.25 -25.93 -20.10
CA LYS A 120 5.62 -26.08 -20.63
C LYS A 120 5.96 -27.54 -20.91
N ILE A 121 5.57 -28.46 -20.02
CA ILE A 121 5.77 -29.89 -20.22
C ILE A 121 5.01 -30.37 -21.46
N GLN A 122 3.76 -29.93 -21.66
CA GLN A 122 2.96 -30.30 -22.83
C GLN A 122 3.61 -29.84 -24.14
N LEU A 123 4.16 -28.63 -24.19
CA LEU A 123 4.92 -28.14 -25.34
C LEU A 123 6.17 -28.97 -25.60
N LEU A 124 6.91 -29.33 -24.55
CA LEU A 124 8.11 -30.18 -24.67
C LEU A 124 7.76 -31.60 -25.12
N LYS A 125 6.67 -32.19 -24.59
CA LYS A 125 6.13 -33.49 -25.03
C LYS A 125 5.64 -33.46 -26.47
N THR A 126 5.20 -32.32 -26.99
CA THR A 126 4.87 -32.21 -28.42
C THR A 126 6.15 -32.13 -29.26
N LYS A 127 7.16 -31.38 -28.80
CA LYS A 127 8.44 -31.24 -29.50
C LYS A 127 9.24 -32.54 -29.59
N ILE A 128 9.15 -33.40 -28.59
CA ILE A 128 9.86 -34.70 -28.58
C ILE A 128 9.36 -35.64 -29.68
N ILE A 129 8.06 -35.60 -30.00
CA ILE A 129 7.43 -36.43 -31.03
C ILE A 129 7.98 -36.08 -32.41
N SER A 130 8.18 -34.78 -32.67
CA SER A 130 8.68 -34.27 -33.95
C SER A 130 10.20 -34.33 -34.12
N GLU A 131 10.98 -34.50 -33.05
CA GLU A 131 12.44 -34.45 -33.12
C GLU A 131 13.03 -35.83 -33.39
N THR A 132 13.92 -35.95 -34.37
CA THR A 132 14.53 -37.24 -34.77
C THR A 132 15.89 -37.47 -34.11
N ARG A 133 16.55 -36.41 -33.63
CA ARG A 133 17.88 -36.48 -33.01
C ARG A 133 17.80 -36.98 -31.56
N GLU A 134 18.43 -38.12 -31.30
CA GLU A 134 18.42 -38.80 -30.01
C GLU A 134 19.01 -37.93 -28.87
N GLN A 135 20.11 -37.22 -29.14
CA GLN A 135 20.71 -36.30 -28.16
C GLN A 135 19.74 -35.17 -27.74
N VAL A 136 19.01 -34.61 -28.71
CA VAL A 136 18.05 -33.52 -28.45
C VAL A 136 16.83 -34.05 -27.70
N ARG A 137 16.40 -35.29 -27.97
CA ARG A 137 15.34 -35.96 -27.19
C ARG A 137 15.74 -36.13 -25.73
N ALA A 138 16.94 -36.66 -25.47
CA ALA A 138 17.44 -36.85 -24.11
C ALA A 138 17.48 -35.52 -23.31
N ASP A 139 17.90 -34.43 -23.95
CA ASP A 139 17.89 -33.09 -23.34
C ASP A 139 16.47 -32.59 -23.02
N ILE A 140 15.51 -32.86 -23.91
CA ILE A 140 14.09 -32.50 -23.71
C ILE A 140 13.49 -33.32 -22.55
N GLU A 141 13.76 -34.63 -22.48
CA GLU A 141 13.31 -35.50 -21.39
C GLU A 141 13.87 -35.05 -20.05
N LYS A 142 15.16 -34.71 -19.99
CA LYS A 142 15.78 -34.17 -18.78
C LYS A 142 15.09 -32.88 -18.31
N LYS A 143 14.69 -32.01 -19.25
CA LYS A 143 13.92 -30.78 -18.93
C LYS A 143 12.52 -31.09 -18.43
N ILE A 144 11.84 -32.09 -19.00
CA ILE A 144 10.53 -32.54 -18.55
C ILE A 144 10.62 -33.06 -17.11
N LEU A 145 11.55 -33.97 -16.83
CA LEU A 145 11.80 -34.51 -15.49
C LEU A 145 12.10 -33.41 -14.46
N HIS A 146 12.89 -32.40 -14.85
CA HIS A 146 13.16 -31.23 -14.01
C HIS A 146 11.90 -30.43 -13.67
N PHE A 147 10.99 -30.25 -14.63
CA PHE A 147 9.72 -29.54 -14.38
C PHE A 147 8.75 -30.39 -13.55
N GLU A 148 8.67 -31.70 -13.79
CA GLU A 148 7.85 -32.62 -12.98
C GLU A 148 8.34 -32.67 -11.52
N ALA A 149 9.66 -32.73 -11.30
CA ALA A 149 10.25 -32.63 -9.97
C ALA A 149 9.92 -31.30 -9.28
N LYS A 150 9.90 -30.19 -10.02
CA LYS A 150 9.47 -28.88 -9.49
C LYS A 150 8.00 -28.86 -9.13
N ILE A 151 7.11 -29.45 -9.94
CA ILE A 151 5.68 -29.54 -9.63
C ILE A 151 5.48 -30.32 -8.32
N LYS A 152 6.08 -31.50 -8.20
CA LYS A 152 5.99 -32.33 -6.99
C LYS A 152 6.47 -31.59 -5.74
N LYS A 153 7.54 -30.80 -5.86
CA LYS A 153 8.04 -29.94 -4.77
C LYS A 153 7.04 -28.85 -4.37
N ILE A 154 6.29 -28.31 -5.32
CA ILE A 154 5.31 -27.24 -5.09
C ILE A 154 4.02 -27.81 -4.48
N GLU A 155 3.57 -28.99 -4.92
CA GLU A 155 2.43 -29.70 -4.34
C GLU A 155 2.67 -30.08 -2.88
N GLY A 156 3.93 -30.35 -2.50
CA GLY A 156 4.32 -30.59 -1.11
C GLY A 156 4.27 -29.35 -0.20
N TYR A 157 3.93 -28.15 -0.69
CA TYR A 157 3.75 -26.97 0.14
C TYR A 157 2.31 -26.83 0.64
N GLU A 158 2.13 -26.77 1.97
CA GLU A 158 0.83 -26.52 2.61
C GLU A 158 0.21 -25.14 2.29
N TYR A 159 1.00 -24.20 1.77
CA TYR A 159 0.58 -22.83 1.51
C TYR A 159 1.20 -22.27 0.23
N ASP A 160 0.64 -21.16 -0.28
CA ASP A 160 1.12 -20.47 -1.48
C ASP A 160 2.49 -19.78 -1.27
N LYS A 161 3.56 -20.58 -1.22
CA LYS A 161 4.92 -20.13 -0.93
C LYS A 161 5.42 -19.11 -1.95
N HIS A 162 5.12 -19.32 -3.23
CA HIS A 162 5.52 -18.42 -4.30
C HIS A 162 4.84 -17.04 -4.17
N TRP A 163 3.56 -17.01 -3.82
CA TRP A 163 2.82 -15.77 -3.59
C TRP A 163 3.35 -15.00 -2.38
N LEU A 164 3.65 -15.71 -1.28
CA LEU A 164 4.27 -15.11 -0.10
C LEU A 164 5.64 -14.50 -0.40
N ASN A 165 6.48 -15.23 -1.15
CA ASN A 165 7.80 -14.73 -1.52
C ASN A 165 7.70 -13.52 -2.45
N PHE A 166 6.79 -13.55 -3.42
CA PHE A 166 6.52 -12.39 -4.27
C PHE A 166 6.09 -11.18 -3.43
N SER A 167 5.12 -11.37 -2.52
CA SER A 167 4.64 -10.31 -1.65
C SER A 167 5.77 -9.75 -0.77
N TRP A 168 6.61 -10.61 -0.19
CA TRP A 168 7.73 -10.14 0.63
C TRP A 168 8.76 -9.33 -0.17
N ILE A 169 9.19 -9.85 -1.32
CA ILE A 169 10.19 -9.18 -2.17
C ILE A 169 9.64 -7.86 -2.69
N PHE A 170 8.44 -7.87 -3.29
CA PHE A 170 7.83 -6.69 -3.88
C PHE A 170 7.65 -5.58 -2.85
N ASN A 171 7.04 -5.88 -1.70
CA ASN A 171 6.78 -4.87 -0.68
C ASN A 171 8.09 -4.36 -0.03
N SER A 172 9.08 -5.22 0.19
CA SER A 172 10.39 -4.80 0.72
C SER A 172 11.13 -3.87 -0.24
N ILE A 173 11.09 -4.15 -1.55
CA ILE A 173 11.71 -3.28 -2.57
C ILE A 173 11.05 -1.91 -2.58
N ILE A 174 9.71 -1.84 -2.55
CA ILE A 174 8.98 -0.57 -2.50
C ILE A 174 9.40 0.25 -1.28
N VAL A 175 9.41 -0.36 -0.09
CA VAL A 175 9.81 0.34 1.15
C VAL A 175 11.26 0.81 1.05
N ALA A 176 12.18 -0.01 0.52
CA ALA A 176 13.58 0.40 0.33
C ALA A 176 13.72 1.58 -0.63
N ILE A 177 13.02 1.59 -1.77
CA ILE A 177 13.01 2.70 -2.72
C ILE A 177 12.51 3.98 -2.05
N VAL A 178 11.44 3.88 -1.26
CA VAL A 178 10.90 5.03 -0.51
C VAL A 178 11.93 5.57 0.48
N ILE A 179 12.58 4.69 1.26
CA ILE A 179 13.61 5.09 2.23
C ILE A 179 14.73 5.85 1.54
N ILE A 180 15.28 5.28 0.47
CA ILE A 180 16.35 5.92 -0.31
C ILE A 180 15.88 7.28 -0.82
N SER A 181 14.68 7.36 -1.39
CA SER A 181 14.14 8.60 -1.95
C SER A 181 13.98 9.69 -0.90
N ILE A 182 13.44 9.37 0.28
CA ILE A 182 13.25 10.35 1.37
C ILE A 182 14.61 10.77 1.94
N SER A 183 15.52 9.82 2.17
CA SER A 183 16.86 10.11 2.68
C SER A 183 17.66 11.01 1.73
N THR A 184 17.61 10.74 0.43
CA THR A 184 18.21 11.60 -0.60
C THR A 184 17.56 12.97 -0.62
N ALA A 185 16.23 13.07 -0.56
CA ALA A 185 15.53 14.35 -0.54
C ALA A 185 15.99 15.23 0.62
N ILE A 186 16.08 14.68 1.84
CA ILE A 186 16.53 15.42 3.02
C ILE A 186 18.02 15.77 2.93
N PHE A 187 18.83 14.87 2.40
CA PHE A 187 20.26 15.14 2.21
C PHE A 187 20.50 16.34 1.28
N LEU A 188 19.64 16.55 0.28
CA LEU A 188 19.73 17.68 -0.64
C LEU A 188 19.20 19.00 -0.08
N VAL A 189 18.49 18.99 1.07
CA VAL A 189 18.01 20.23 1.70
C VAL A 189 19.18 21.00 2.33
N PRO A 190 19.35 22.31 2.03
CA PRO A 190 20.36 23.17 2.66
C PRO A 190 20.22 23.25 4.19
N ASP A 191 21.35 23.30 4.90
CA ASP A 191 21.38 23.27 6.37
C ASP A 191 20.66 24.46 7.01
N GLU A 192 20.70 25.64 6.36
CA GLU A 192 20.00 26.86 6.82
C GLU A 192 18.48 26.69 6.97
N ILE A 193 17.87 25.84 6.14
CA ILE A 193 16.43 25.57 6.19
C ILE A 193 16.12 24.63 7.36
N VAL A 194 17.01 23.69 7.63
CA VAL A 194 16.86 22.73 8.73
C VAL A 194 17.03 23.44 10.07
N GLU A 195 18.03 24.30 10.22
CA GLU A 195 18.30 25.02 11.47
C GLU A 195 17.16 25.97 11.88
N LYS A 196 16.38 26.47 10.91
CA LYS A 196 15.19 27.30 11.14
C LYS A 196 13.97 26.49 11.61
N ASN A 197 14.02 25.16 11.60
CA ASN A 197 12.90 24.33 12.06
C ASN A 197 12.85 24.25 13.60
N LYS A 198 11.66 24.41 14.18
CA LYS A 198 11.45 24.32 15.63
C LYS A 198 11.78 22.94 16.22
N PHE A 199 11.69 21.87 15.43
CA PHE A 199 11.80 20.48 15.92
C PHE A 199 13.16 19.83 15.70
N ILE A 200 13.88 20.19 14.63
CA ILE A 200 15.19 19.63 14.32
C ILE A 200 16.18 20.76 14.16
N LYS A 201 17.13 20.89 15.10
CA LYS A 201 18.21 21.88 15.00
C LYS A 201 19.44 21.37 14.23
N LYS A 202 19.54 20.06 13.97
CA LYS A 202 20.63 19.48 13.16
C LYS A 202 20.08 18.46 12.17
N LYS A 203 20.45 18.60 10.90
CA LYS A 203 20.06 17.71 9.79
C LYS A 203 20.26 16.23 10.08
N LEU A 204 21.34 15.89 10.78
CA LEU A 204 21.64 14.52 11.18
C LEU A 204 20.50 13.87 11.99
N TYR A 205 19.92 14.59 12.97
CA TYR A 205 18.85 14.03 13.80
C TYR A 205 17.56 13.79 13.02
N GLY A 206 17.24 14.65 12.05
CA GLY A 206 16.09 14.44 11.16
C GLY A 206 16.25 13.23 10.26
N ILE A 207 17.43 13.06 9.68
CA ILE A 207 17.77 11.89 8.87
C ILE A 207 17.69 10.62 9.72
N LEU A 208 18.28 10.63 10.92
CA LEU A 208 18.25 9.48 11.84
C LEU A 208 16.84 9.08 12.25
N LEU A 209 15.97 10.05 12.56
CA LEU A 209 14.57 9.77 12.96
C LEU A 209 13.78 9.12 11.82
N ILE A 210 13.94 9.62 10.60
CA ILE A 210 13.24 9.10 9.42
C ILE A 210 13.79 7.73 8.99
N LEU A 211 15.12 7.56 9.06
CA LEU A 211 15.76 6.26 8.83
C LEU A 211 15.33 5.24 9.86
N PHE A 212 15.32 5.59 11.14
CA PHE A 212 14.88 4.70 12.22
C PHE A 212 13.42 4.28 12.01
N GLY A 213 12.54 5.26 11.81
CA GLY A 213 11.12 5.05 11.56
C GLY A 213 10.85 4.14 10.37
N SER A 214 11.50 4.40 9.24
CA SER A 214 11.25 3.66 8.00
C SER A 214 11.96 2.30 7.99
N SER A 215 13.17 2.20 8.55
CA SER A 215 13.89 0.92 8.70
C SER A 215 13.15 -0.04 9.62
N SER A 216 12.44 0.48 10.64
CA SER A 216 11.59 -0.35 11.51
C SER A 216 10.54 -1.15 10.73
N MET A 217 10.07 -0.64 9.58
CA MET A 217 9.09 -1.31 8.72
C MET A 217 9.71 -2.48 7.96
N ILE A 218 10.94 -2.35 7.47
CA ILE A 218 11.66 -3.44 6.82
C ILE A 218 11.93 -4.55 7.83
N VAL A 219 12.41 -4.17 9.03
CA VAL A 219 12.61 -5.12 10.13
C VAL A 219 11.29 -5.81 10.48
N PHE A 220 10.19 -5.06 10.58
CA PHE A 220 8.87 -5.63 10.83
C PHE A 220 8.42 -6.59 9.72
N LEU A 221 8.59 -6.26 8.45
CA LEU A 221 8.27 -7.16 7.32
C LEU A 221 9.14 -8.42 7.34
N PHE A 222 10.41 -8.31 7.74
CA PHE A 222 11.31 -9.44 7.89
C PHE A 222 10.89 -10.34 9.06
N VAL A 223 10.68 -9.75 10.24
CA VAL A 223 10.26 -10.47 11.44
C VAL A 223 8.93 -11.18 11.20
N THR A 224 7.92 -10.48 10.68
CA THR A 224 6.61 -11.07 10.40
C THR A 224 6.63 -12.15 9.31
N ARG A 225 7.61 -12.14 8.42
CA ARG A 225 7.77 -13.15 7.37
C ARG A 225 8.40 -14.44 7.90
N PHE A 226 9.51 -14.33 8.64
CA PHE A 226 10.35 -15.46 8.99
C PHE A 226 10.13 -15.96 10.41
N PHE A 227 9.78 -15.08 11.34
CA PHE A 227 9.43 -15.45 12.69
C PHE A 227 7.93 -15.72 12.75
N LYS A 228 7.57 -17.01 12.62
CA LYS A 228 6.21 -17.54 12.83
C LYS A 228 5.60 -17.14 14.19
N PHE A 229 6.42 -16.60 15.09
CA PHE A 229 6.10 -16.20 16.46
C PHE A 229 4.90 -15.24 16.57
N PHE A 230 4.58 -14.44 15.55
CA PHE A 230 3.44 -13.51 15.63
C PHE A 230 2.30 -13.76 14.62
N ILE A 231 2.57 -14.25 13.39
CA ILE A 231 1.64 -14.04 12.25
C ILE A 231 1.52 -15.27 11.32
N LYS A 232 0.29 -15.81 11.16
CA LYS A 232 -0.06 -16.76 10.08
C LYS A 232 0.26 -16.17 8.68
N ASN A 233 0.74 -16.97 7.74
CA ASN A 233 1.10 -16.56 6.36
C ASN A 233 0.02 -15.68 5.68
N ASP A 234 -1.23 -16.04 5.88
CA ASP A 234 -2.39 -15.30 5.43
C ASP A 234 -2.38 -13.84 5.91
N ARG A 235 -2.19 -13.63 7.21
CA ARG A 235 -2.14 -12.28 7.80
C ARG A 235 -0.97 -11.48 7.21
N TYR A 236 0.16 -12.12 6.94
CA TYR A 236 1.31 -11.48 6.28
C TYR A 236 0.96 -10.93 4.88
N LEU A 237 0.24 -11.72 4.06
CA LEU A 237 -0.21 -11.28 2.72
C LEU A 237 -1.14 -10.07 2.73
N ARG A 238 -1.75 -9.77 3.89
CA ARG A 238 -2.55 -8.55 4.09
C ARG A 238 -1.72 -7.40 4.63
N ILE A 239 -0.87 -7.66 5.61
CA ILE A 239 -0.02 -6.67 6.29
C ILE A 239 1.02 -6.09 5.34
N ALA A 240 1.71 -6.93 4.55
CA ALA A 240 2.82 -6.48 3.74
C ALA A 240 2.42 -5.42 2.69
N PRO A 241 1.31 -5.58 1.93
CA PRO A 241 0.80 -4.52 1.07
C PRO A 241 0.41 -3.25 1.84
N ILE A 242 -0.13 -3.37 3.05
CA ILE A 242 -0.53 -2.21 3.88
C ILE A 242 0.69 -1.39 4.28
N VAL A 243 1.76 -2.05 4.72
CA VAL A 243 3.02 -1.38 5.04
C VAL A 243 3.58 -0.67 3.81
N ALA A 244 3.67 -1.37 2.68
CA ALA A 244 4.29 -0.81 1.48
C ALA A 244 3.51 0.38 0.89
N PHE A 245 2.17 0.29 0.80
CA PHE A 245 1.40 1.42 0.30
C PHE A 245 1.42 2.58 1.28
N SER A 246 1.47 2.33 2.60
CA SER A 246 1.54 3.41 3.60
C SER A 246 2.90 4.11 3.52
N ALA A 247 3.99 3.34 3.39
CA ALA A 247 5.31 3.89 3.15
C ALA A 247 5.36 4.74 1.88
N LEU A 248 4.70 4.32 0.79
CA LEU A 248 4.66 5.11 -0.45
C LEU A 248 3.72 6.32 -0.38
N HIS A 249 2.55 6.17 0.24
CA HIS A 249 1.52 7.20 0.29
C HIS A 249 1.96 8.40 1.13
N GLU A 250 2.58 8.20 2.29
CA GLU A 250 2.96 9.31 3.17
C GLU A 250 3.90 10.35 2.52
N PRO A 251 5.04 10.01 1.88
CA PRO A 251 5.90 11.00 1.24
C PRO A 251 5.20 11.73 0.08
N ILE A 252 4.44 11.01 -0.76
CA ILE A 252 3.67 11.62 -1.86
C ILE A 252 2.61 12.57 -1.29
N GLY A 253 1.88 12.10 -0.27
CA GLY A 253 0.85 12.86 0.41
C GLY A 253 1.39 14.11 1.07
N ASN A 254 2.56 14.02 1.72
CA ASN A 254 3.22 15.15 2.36
C ASN A 254 3.58 16.26 1.37
N ILE A 255 4.05 15.92 0.16
CA ILE A 255 4.34 16.90 -0.89
C ILE A 255 3.06 17.61 -1.34
N ILE A 256 1.99 16.85 -1.56
CA ILE A 256 0.71 17.40 -2.01
C ILE A 256 0.12 18.32 -0.92
N VAL A 257 0.09 17.87 0.34
CA VAL A 257 -0.46 18.66 1.46
C VAL A 257 0.40 19.90 1.72
N ALA A 258 1.72 19.78 1.72
CA ALA A 258 2.61 20.94 1.89
C ALA A 258 2.36 22.01 0.80
N THR A 259 2.10 21.59 -0.44
CA THR A 259 1.74 22.51 -1.53
C THR A 259 0.37 23.15 -1.27
N GLY A 260 -0.61 22.36 -0.82
CA GLY A 260 -1.92 22.84 -0.43
C GLY A 260 -1.88 23.85 0.71
N ASP A 261 -1.04 23.62 1.72
CA ASP A 261 -0.89 24.49 2.89
C ASP A 261 -0.36 25.87 2.49
N VAL A 262 0.59 25.93 1.55
CA VAL A 262 1.11 27.20 1.03
C VAL A 262 0.07 27.91 0.16
N GLN A 263 -0.59 27.17 -0.75
CA GLN A 263 -1.60 27.76 -1.63
C GLN A 263 -2.81 28.30 -0.86
N ALA A 264 -3.21 27.60 0.20
CA ALA A 264 -4.33 28.00 1.05
C ALA A 264 -3.97 29.12 2.05
N GLY A 265 -2.71 29.56 2.09
CA GLY A 265 -2.23 30.59 3.02
C GLY A 265 -2.13 30.12 4.47
N VAL A 266 -2.06 28.80 4.71
CA VAL A 266 -1.91 28.23 6.06
C VAL A 266 -0.46 28.32 6.55
N LEU A 267 0.49 28.14 5.64
CA LEU A 267 1.93 28.25 5.92
C LEU A 267 2.63 29.07 4.84
N ASP A 268 3.57 29.93 5.24
CA ASP A 268 4.24 30.85 4.32
C ASP A 268 5.25 30.15 3.39
N ARG A 269 5.79 28.99 3.81
CA ARG A 269 6.89 28.31 3.12
C ARG A 269 6.67 26.81 2.99
N PHE A 270 6.84 26.32 1.77
CA PHE A 270 6.73 24.91 1.41
C PHE A 270 7.71 24.04 2.19
N ASP A 271 8.97 24.47 2.33
CA ASP A 271 10.02 23.68 2.97
C ASP A 271 9.69 23.38 4.45
N ILE A 272 9.16 24.37 5.16
CA ILE A 272 8.78 24.25 6.58
C ILE A 272 7.61 23.28 6.72
N ALA A 273 6.59 23.42 5.87
CA ALA A 273 5.46 22.51 5.81
C ALA A 273 5.94 21.07 5.56
N LEU A 274 6.76 20.88 4.53
CA LEU A 274 7.25 19.58 4.09
C LEU A 274 8.05 18.85 5.18
N ILE A 275 8.99 19.55 5.84
CA ILE A 275 9.78 18.96 6.93
C ILE A 275 8.88 18.57 8.11
N GLY A 276 7.93 19.43 8.47
CA GLY A 276 6.95 19.14 9.53
C GLY A 276 6.12 17.88 9.24
N HIS A 277 5.65 17.73 8.00
CA HIS A 277 4.92 16.55 7.57
C HIS A 277 5.79 15.28 7.61
N PHE A 278 7.03 15.34 7.12
CA PHE A 278 7.96 14.19 7.11
C PHE A 278 8.33 13.68 8.50
N LEU A 279 8.50 14.58 9.47
CA LEU A 279 8.78 14.21 10.86
C LEU A 279 7.72 13.30 11.47
N THR A 280 6.45 13.50 11.10
CA THR A 280 5.32 12.72 11.61
C THR A 280 5.07 11.43 10.84
N SER A 281 5.63 11.28 9.63
CA SER A 281 5.35 10.16 8.73
C SER A 281 5.58 8.77 9.34
N PRO A 282 6.67 8.49 10.08
CA PRO A 282 6.86 7.16 10.66
C PRO A 282 5.73 6.72 11.58
N ILE A 283 5.25 7.63 12.44
CA ILE A 283 4.16 7.36 13.38
C ILE A 283 2.86 7.13 12.62
N LYS A 284 2.58 7.95 11.60
CA LYS A 284 1.38 7.81 10.76
C LYS A 284 1.31 6.46 10.07
N ILE A 285 2.44 5.94 9.58
CA ILE A 285 2.47 4.63 8.92
C ILE A 285 2.08 3.50 9.88
N TRP A 286 2.55 3.53 11.13
CA TRP A 286 2.16 2.55 12.15
C TRP A 286 0.68 2.63 12.54
N ILE A 287 0.13 3.84 12.64
CA ILE A 287 -1.30 4.05 12.88
C ILE A 287 -2.12 3.51 11.70
N ASN A 288 -1.75 3.88 10.47
CA ASN A 288 -2.38 3.40 9.24
C ASN A 288 -2.40 1.87 9.19
N LEU A 289 -1.25 1.24 9.45
CA LEU A 289 -1.14 -0.22 9.48
C LEU A 289 -2.14 -0.83 10.46
N SER A 290 -2.15 -0.35 11.70
CA SER A 290 -2.98 -0.90 12.77
C SER A 290 -4.47 -0.78 12.44
N VAL A 291 -4.92 0.42 12.07
CA VAL A 291 -6.34 0.67 11.79
C VAL A 291 -6.80 -0.07 10.53
N ILE A 292 -6.05 0.03 9.43
CA ILE A 292 -6.45 -0.59 8.15
C ILE A 292 -6.44 -2.11 8.27
N TYR A 293 -5.46 -2.69 8.97
CA TYR A 293 -5.43 -4.13 9.21
C TYR A 293 -6.66 -4.61 10.00
N LEU A 294 -7.00 -3.93 11.10
CA LEU A 294 -8.15 -4.29 11.92
C LEU A 294 -9.47 -4.12 11.13
N ALA A 295 -9.67 -2.95 10.53
CA ALA A 295 -10.89 -2.64 9.79
C ALA A 295 -11.09 -3.57 8.59
N SER A 296 -10.03 -3.81 7.80
CA SER A 296 -10.10 -4.73 6.65
C SER A 296 -10.38 -6.18 7.07
N SER A 297 -10.01 -6.58 8.28
CA SER A 297 -10.29 -7.93 8.79
C SER A 297 -11.77 -8.19 9.06
N VAL A 298 -12.51 -7.14 9.41
CA VAL A 298 -13.96 -7.20 9.64
C VAL A 298 -14.72 -6.96 8.33
N ILE A 299 -14.35 -5.93 7.57
CA ILE A 299 -15.16 -5.44 6.45
C ILE A 299 -15.05 -6.34 5.21
N ILE A 300 -13.87 -6.88 4.90
CA ILE A 300 -13.68 -7.67 3.68
C ILE A 300 -14.56 -8.93 3.65
N PRO A 301 -14.65 -9.71 4.75
CA PRO A 301 -15.62 -10.81 4.87
C PRO A 301 -17.07 -10.34 4.70
N MET A 302 -17.44 -9.22 5.31
CA MET A 302 -18.81 -8.68 5.22
C MET A 302 -19.17 -8.26 3.79
N VAL A 303 -18.28 -7.62 3.05
CA VAL A 303 -18.56 -7.12 1.70
C VAL A 303 -18.65 -8.27 0.70
N ASN A 304 -17.73 -9.23 0.78
CA ASN A 304 -17.52 -10.20 -0.30
C ASN A 304 -18.08 -11.59 -0.02
N ASN A 305 -18.63 -11.82 1.19
CA ASN A 305 -19.00 -13.13 1.70
C ASN A 305 -17.85 -14.14 1.56
N LYS A 306 -16.63 -13.62 1.65
CA LYS A 306 -15.40 -14.25 1.20
C LYS A 306 -14.28 -13.80 2.12
N THR A 307 -13.48 -14.73 2.60
CA THR A 307 -12.24 -14.39 3.31
C THR A 307 -11.32 -13.65 2.34
N PHE A 308 -10.42 -12.79 2.85
CA PHE A 308 -9.46 -12.02 2.05
C PHE A 308 -8.74 -12.85 0.96
N TYR A 309 -8.57 -14.14 1.22
CA TYR A 309 -7.84 -15.10 0.39
C TYR A 309 -8.69 -15.77 -0.69
N SER A 310 -10.01 -15.56 -0.74
CA SER A 310 -10.91 -16.24 -1.69
C SER A 310 -11.23 -15.43 -2.96
N TYR A 311 -10.45 -14.36 -3.17
CA TYR A 311 -10.44 -13.55 -4.39
C TYR A 311 -9.66 -14.15 -5.56
#